data_AF-A0A9E1AXM8-F1
#
_entry.id   AF-A0A9E1AXM8-F1
#
_cell.length_a   1.000
_cell.length_b   1.000
_cell.length_c   1.000
_cell.angle_alpha   90.00
_cell.angle_beta   90.00
_cell.angle_gamma   90.00
#
_symmetry.space_group_name_H-M   'P 1'
#
loop_
_entity.id
_entity.type
_entity.pdbx_description
1 polymer ?
#
loop_
_entity_poly.entity_id
_entity_poly.type
_entity_poly.pdbx_seq_one_letter_code
_entity_poly.pdbx_strand_id
1 'polypeptide(L)'
;MEERSLRVVATDKTFFNKLTNTLTKFLIPTQIGFNSLKISMKRNVLIKTYETLNAENAPVEKKEELEKRYDDAYTAYLEALDKYVLDTIYKKVKNETATQFESTALSQYYGIVQLKDREYNEYKYRKQKYLLELDNESVKNTAKEKVIEKYNRFYVSKQDSLYKGILKNYSIKLADSTNIYDSSKDWIYVKIFNTLEDYMKNILPLKISNPKLESVSKDYEKYEKFSVGKLDTRDNIEKNMILLGISRNLFTHSLPLVVAEQCYMKLLKDARCLVQDTKIAAKREKAYTMVLNLIEDYNIRLLSTKVYWDNSKEREEFKKFYEQYKQIEKLKEVDFIKYVKEKEILFIKTDLKKIRNDKTDYSRLIKYYKRKLVDYGVMKEIRKAKKQNVKYFGKRIKEQKIA
;
A
#
# COMPACT_ATOMS: atom_id res chain seq x y z
N MET A 1 12.26 26.62 -33.56
CA MET A 1 11.69 25.26 -33.58
C MET A 1 11.38 24.91 -32.13
N GLU A 2 10.11 24.94 -31.76
CA GLU A 2 9.65 24.69 -30.38
C GLU A 2 9.69 23.20 -30.05
N GLU A 3 10.48 22.83 -29.04
CA GLU A 3 10.43 21.52 -28.40
C GLU A 3 9.11 21.38 -27.64
N ARG A 4 8.13 20.72 -28.25
CA ARG A 4 6.91 20.30 -27.56
C ARG A 4 7.24 19.12 -26.66
N SER A 5 7.69 19.40 -25.43
CA SER A 5 7.71 18.42 -24.35
C SER A 5 6.28 17.92 -24.11
N LEU A 6 6.03 16.63 -24.35
CA LEU A 6 4.80 15.97 -23.96
C LEU A 6 4.59 16.15 -22.45
N ARG A 7 3.57 16.91 -22.08
CA ARG A 7 3.19 17.10 -20.67
C ARG A 7 2.90 15.73 -20.06
N VAL A 8 3.64 15.38 -19.02
CA VAL A 8 3.38 14.22 -18.18
C VAL A 8 2.06 14.48 -17.45
N VAL A 9 0.96 13.99 -18.02
CA VAL A 9 -0.34 13.96 -17.33
C VAL A 9 -0.23 12.94 -16.20
N ALA A 10 -0.73 13.31 -15.02
CA ALA A 10 -0.72 12.47 -13.83
C ALA A 10 -1.15 11.04 -14.16
N THR A 11 -0.30 10.07 -13.81
CA THR A 11 -0.60 8.64 -13.96
C THR A 11 -1.87 8.29 -13.19
N ASP A 12 -2.98 8.21 -13.90
CA ASP A 12 -4.25 7.74 -13.37
C ASP A 12 -4.08 6.31 -12.87
N LYS A 13 -4.17 6.11 -11.55
CA LYS A 13 -4.14 4.80 -10.87
C LYS A 13 -5.41 3.95 -11.13
N THR A 14 -6.07 4.19 -12.27
CA THR A 14 -7.37 3.63 -12.67
C THR A 14 -7.46 3.28 -14.15
N PHE A 15 -6.32 3.16 -14.86
CA PHE A 15 -6.28 2.86 -16.30
C PHE A 15 -7.18 1.67 -16.67
N PHE A 16 -6.95 0.49 -16.09
CA PHE A 16 -7.67 -0.72 -16.51
C PHE A 16 -9.11 -0.85 -15.97
N ASN A 17 -9.42 -0.32 -14.78
CA ASN A 17 -10.78 -0.39 -14.21
C ASN A 17 -11.77 0.61 -14.82
N LYS A 18 -11.31 1.70 -15.44
CA LYS A 18 -12.17 2.60 -16.23
C LYS A 18 -12.38 2.11 -17.66
N LEU A 19 -11.48 1.26 -18.18
CA LEU A 19 -11.51 0.75 -19.57
C LEU A 19 -12.46 -0.44 -19.78
N THR A 20 -12.75 -1.22 -18.75
CA THR A 20 -13.69 -2.36 -18.82
C THR A 20 -15.10 -1.98 -19.25
N ASN A 21 -15.52 -0.73 -19.03
CA ASN A 21 -16.86 -0.26 -19.43
C ASN A 21 -16.90 0.39 -20.83
N THR A 22 -15.75 0.64 -21.48
CA THR A 22 -15.71 1.36 -22.78
C THR A 22 -15.32 0.45 -23.95
N LEU A 23 -14.66 -0.68 -23.71
CA LEU A 23 -14.24 -1.61 -24.77
C LEU A 23 -15.35 -2.56 -25.25
N THR A 24 -16.44 -2.71 -24.50
CA THR A 24 -17.60 -3.54 -24.90
C THR A 24 -18.37 -3.00 -26.10
N LYS A 25 -18.05 -1.80 -26.61
CA LYS A 25 -18.75 -1.15 -27.74
C LYS A 25 -17.94 -0.99 -29.02
N PHE A 26 -16.71 -1.49 -29.10
CA PHE A 26 -15.92 -1.46 -30.34
C PHE A 26 -15.54 -2.87 -30.77
N LEU A 27 -16.54 -3.59 -31.27
CA LEU A 27 -16.33 -4.60 -32.32
C LEU A 27 -15.75 -3.87 -33.54
N ILE A 28 -14.43 -3.76 -33.61
CA ILE A 28 -13.75 -3.44 -34.87
C ILE A 28 -13.27 -4.76 -35.49
N PRO A 29 -13.49 -4.96 -36.80
CA PRO A 29 -13.30 -6.25 -37.46
C PRO A 29 -11.83 -6.66 -37.51
N THR A 30 -11.63 -7.98 -37.50
CA THR A 30 -10.45 -8.72 -37.97
C THR A 30 -9.39 -7.92 -38.76
N GLN A 31 -8.40 -7.39 -38.06
CA GLN A 31 -7.04 -7.24 -38.59
C GLN A 31 -6.06 -7.76 -37.55
N ILE A 32 -5.94 -9.09 -37.47
CA ILE A 32 -4.87 -9.73 -36.70
C ILE A 32 -3.56 -9.47 -37.46
N GLY A 33 -2.87 -8.38 -37.13
CA GLY A 33 -1.55 -8.06 -37.70
C GLY A 33 -0.52 -9.16 -37.38
N PHE A 34 0.52 -9.29 -38.21
CA PHE A 34 1.59 -10.29 -38.02
C PHE A 34 2.16 -10.33 -36.59
N ASN A 35 2.23 -9.18 -35.91
CA ASN A 35 2.71 -9.08 -34.54
C ASN A 35 1.76 -9.72 -33.51
N SER A 36 0.44 -9.63 -33.69
CA SER A 36 -0.51 -10.28 -32.76
C SER A 36 -0.55 -11.80 -32.95
N LEU A 37 -0.38 -12.30 -34.19
CA LEU A 37 -0.15 -13.73 -34.43
C LEU A 37 1.13 -14.22 -33.74
N LYS A 38 2.22 -13.48 -33.87
CA LYS A 38 3.50 -13.82 -33.24
C LYS A 38 3.40 -13.86 -31.71
N ILE A 39 2.73 -12.90 -31.10
CA ILE A 39 2.47 -12.88 -29.66
C ILE A 39 1.68 -14.11 -29.24
N SER A 40 0.59 -14.44 -29.96
CA SER A 40 -0.23 -15.62 -29.68
C SER A 40 0.58 -16.93 -29.73
N MET A 41 1.45 -17.08 -30.74
CA MET A 41 2.34 -18.24 -30.83
C MET A 41 3.30 -18.33 -29.63
N LYS A 42 3.97 -17.22 -29.27
CA LYS A 42 4.91 -17.19 -28.13
C LYS A 42 4.20 -17.42 -26.80
N ARG A 43 3.01 -16.85 -26.62
CA ARG A 43 2.14 -17.07 -25.45
C ARG A 43 1.79 -18.54 -25.29
N ASN A 44 1.42 -19.22 -26.37
CA ASN A 44 1.08 -20.64 -26.32
C ASN A 44 2.27 -21.52 -25.93
N VAL A 45 3.47 -21.20 -26.44
CA VAL A 45 4.71 -21.89 -26.02
C VAL A 45 4.97 -21.67 -24.53
N LEU A 46 4.88 -20.41 -24.08
CA LEU A 46 5.05 -20.04 -22.67
C LEU A 46 4.08 -20.79 -21.76
N ILE A 47 2.78 -20.77 -22.07
CA ILE A 47 1.75 -21.47 -21.30
C ILE A 47 2.08 -22.96 -21.19
N LYS A 48 2.47 -23.62 -22.29
CA LYS A 48 2.85 -25.04 -22.27
C LYS A 48 4.06 -25.30 -21.38
N THR A 49 5.11 -24.49 -21.49
CA THR A 49 6.31 -24.63 -20.65
C THR A 49 6.00 -24.37 -19.17
N TYR A 50 5.12 -23.39 -18.87
CA TYR A 50 4.66 -23.09 -17.52
C TYR A 50 3.83 -24.24 -16.92
N GLU A 51 2.90 -24.82 -17.68
CA GLU A 51 2.12 -25.99 -17.25
C GLU A 51 3.03 -27.20 -16.99
N THR A 52 4.03 -27.42 -17.86
CA THR A 52 4.99 -28.53 -17.71
C THR A 52 5.86 -28.36 -16.46
N LEU A 53 6.33 -27.14 -16.20
CA LEU A 53 7.15 -26.83 -15.02
C LEU A 53 6.38 -27.02 -13.71
N ASN A 54 5.09 -26.71 -13.69
CA ASN A 54 4.24 -26.79 -12.50
C ASN A 54 3.39 -28.08 -12.43
N ALA A 55 3.68 -29.08 -13.26
CA ALA A 55 2.97 -30.35 -13.23
C ALA A 55 3.34 -31.13 -11.94
N GLU A 56 2.34 -31.73 -11.29
CA GLU A 56 2.53 -32.47 -10.02
C GLU A 56 3.51 -33.65 -10.14
N ASN A 57 3.63 -34.23 -11.34
CA ASN A 57 4.52 -35.36 -11.65
C ASN A 57 5.81 -34.95 -12.38
N ALA A 58 6.21 -33.68 -12.31
CA ALA A 58 7.43 -33.24 -12.99
C ALA A 58 8.67 -33.94 -12.40
N PRO A 59 9.51 -34.61 -13.22
CA PRO A 59 10.68 -35.30 -12.72
C PRO A 59 11.66 -34.31 -12.09
N VAL A 60 11.95 -34.49 -10.80
CA VAL A 60 12.79 -33.58 -9.98
C VAL A 60 14.17 -33.37 -10.61
N GLU A 61 14.73 -34.41 -11.23
CA GLU A 61 16.02 -34.40 -11.92
C GLU A 61 16.07 -33.49 -13.15
N LYS A 62 14.93 -33.18 -13.77
CA LYS A 62 14.83 -32.30 -14.96
C LYS A 62 14.34 -30.89 -14.62
N LYS A 63 14.19 -30.56 -13.34
CA LYS A 63 13.59 -29.30 -12.92
C LYS A 63 14.37 -28.08 -13.43
N GLU A 64 15.69 -28.10 -13.35
CA GLU A 64 16.54 -27.00 -13.84
C GLU A 64 16.43 -26.82 -15.36
N GLU A 65 16.36 -27.92 -16.12
CA GLU A 65 16.14 -27.87 -17.57
C GLU A 65 14.75 -27.29 -17.92
N LEU A 66 13.71 -27.69 -17.17
CA LEU A 66 12.36 -27.16 -17.34
C LEU A 66 12.25 -25.67 -16.98
N GLU A 67 12.94 -25.24 -15.92
CA GLU A 67 13.03 -23.82 -15.53
C GLU A 67 13.70 -23.00 -16.63
N LYS A 68 14.83 -23.47 -17.16
CA LYS A 68 15.52 -22.80 -18.28
C LYS A 68 14.64 -22.68 -19.52
N ARG A 69 13.94 -23.76 -19.90
CA ARG A 69 13.00 -23.74 -21.04
C ARG A 69 11.86 -22.75 -20.83
N TYR A 70 11.32 -22.67 -19.62
CA TYR A 70 10.30 -21.70 -19.26
C TYR A 70 10.84 -20.26 -19.32
N ASP A 71 12.04 -20.01 -18.79
CA ASP A 71 12.66 -18.68 -18.80
C ASP A 71 12.99 -18.21 -20.23
N ASP A 72 13.46 -19.10 -21.09
CA ASP A 72 13.68 -18.82 -22.52
C ASP A 72 12.36 -18.49 -23.22
N ALA A 73 11.30 -19.27 -22.98
CA ALA A 73 9.98 -19.02 -23.54
C ALA A 73 9.37 -17.71 -23.04
N TYR A 74 9.55 -17.40 -21.75
CA TYR A 74 9.09 -16.17 -21.14
C TYR A 74 9.81 -14.95 -21.70
N THR A 75 11.12 -15.03 -21.87
CA THR A 75 11.94 -13.97 -22.48
C THR A 75 11.50 -13.72 -23.92
N ALA A 76 11.38 -14.76 -24.73
CA ALA A 76 10.93 -14.64 -26.12
C ALA A 76 9.50 -14.07 -26.24
N TYR A 77 8.63 -14.36 -25.28
CA TYR A 77 7.28 -13.79 -25.22
C TYR A 77 7.31 -12.30 -24.84
N LEU A 78 8.06 -11.91 -23.82
CA LEU A 78 8.23 -10.50 -23.46
C LEU A 78 8.84 -9.67 -24.60
N GLU A 79 9.83 -10.20 -25.32
CA GLU A 79 10.41 -9.54 -26.49
C GLU A 79 9.38 -9.33 -27.60
N ALA A 80 8.47 -10.30 -27.81
CA ALA A 80 7.40 -10.16 -28.79
C ALA A 80 6.42 -9.04 -28.39
N LEU A 81 6.10 -8.93 -27.10
CA LEU A 81 5.26 -7.85 -26.57
C LEU A 81 5.96 -6.49 -26.67
N ASP A 82 7.24 -6.42 -26.34
CA ASP A 82 8.04 -5.20 -26.41
C ASP A 82 8.13 -4.67 -27.85
N LYS A 83 8.42 -5.57 -28.80
CA LYS A 83 8.41 -5.25 -30.24
C LYS A 83 7.03 -4.81 -30.71
N TYR A 84 5.95 -5.40 -30.21
CA TYR A 84 4.60 -4.94 -30.57
C TYR A 84 4.35 -3.48 -30.14
N VAL A 85 4.78 -3.09 -28.94
CA VAL A 85 4.67 -1.70 -28.49
C VAL A 85 5.46 -0.75 -29.40
N LEU A 86 6.72 -1.08 -29.72
CA LEU A 86 7.59 -0.20 -30.51
C LEU A 86 7.34 -0.23 -32.02
N ASP A 87 6.99 -1.38 -32.59
CA ASP A 87 6.83 -1.53 -34.03
C ASP A 87 5.39 -1.30 -34.49
N THR A 88 4.41 -1.46 -33.59
CA THR A 88 2.99 -1.36 -33.92
C THR A 88 2.35 -0.15 -33.25
N ILE A 89 2.32 -0.12 -31.92
CA ILE A 89 1.63 0.95 -31.17
C ILE A 89 2.30 2.30 -31.46
N TYR A 90 3.62 2.40 -31.36
CA TYR A 90 4.35 3.62 -31.67
C TYR A 90 4.09 4.11 -33.10
N LYS A 91 4.11 3.24 -34.11
CA LYS A 91 3.83 3.64 -35.50
C LYS A 91 2.41 4.14 -35.66
N LYS A 92 1.43 3.49 -35.04
CA LYS A 92 0.03 3.95 -35.05
C LYS A 92 -0.11 5.33 -34.39
N VAL A 93 0.55 5.56 -33.26
CA VAL A 93 0.53 6.86 -32.56
C VAL A 93 1.21 7.94 -33.42
N LYS A 94 2.39 7.63 -33.98
CA LYS A 94 3.12 8.54 -34.86
C LYS A 94 2.33 8.93 -36.11
N ASN A 95 1.55 8.00 -36.65
CA ASN A 95 0.73 8.22 -37.84
C ASN A 95 -0.70 8.68 -37.50
N GLU A 96 -0.99 9.05 -36.25
CA GLU A 96 -2.31 9.52 -35.78
C GLU A 96 -3.48 8.54 -36.04
N THR A 97 -3.17 7.24 -36.16
CA THR A 97 -4.15 6.15 -36.36
C THR A 97 -4.36 5.30 -35.11
N ALA A 98 -3.68 5.64 -34.01
CA ALA A 98 -3.82 4.93 -32.74
C ALA A 98 -5.13 5.25 -32.04
N THR A 99 -5.67 4.23 -31.38
CA THR A 99 -6.75 4.41 -30.41
C THR A 99 -6.27 5.21 -29.18
N GLN A 100 -7.21 5.76 -28.41
CA GLN A 100 -6.88 6.39 -27.12
C GLN A 100 -6.15 5.42 -26.18
N PHE A 101 -6.54 4.14 -26.22
CA PHE A 101 -5.89 3.07 -25.49
C PHE A 101 -4.42 2.92 -25.88
N GLU A 102 -4.14 2.75 -27.17
CA GLU A 102 -2.79 2.59 -27.72
C GLU A 102 -1.90 3.81 -27.43
N SER A 103 -2.46 5.02 -27.52
CA SER A 103 -1.76 6.26 -27.18
C SER A 103 -1.38 6.33 -25.71
N THR A 104 -2.32 5.97 -24.82
CA THR A 104 -2.08 5.96 -23.37
C THR A 104 -1.10 4.86 -22.98
N ALA A 105 -1.21 3.68 -23.60
CA ALA A 105 -0.30 2.57 -23.43
C ALA A 105 1.14 3.00 -23.74
N LEU A 106 1.38 3.59 -24.91
CA LEU A 106 2.70 4.07 -25.30
C LEU A 106 3.27 5.10 -24.32
N SER A 107 2.44 6.05 -23.86
CA SER A 107 2.86 7.06 -22.88
C SER A 107 3.32 6.42 -21.56
N GLN A 108 2.59 5.43 -21.05
CA GLN A 108 2.96 4.71 -19.83
C GLN A 108 4.23 3.88 -20.04
N TYR A 109 4.35 3.22 -21.19
CA TYR A 109 5.54 2.47 -21.56
C TYR A 109 6.79 3.36 -21.51
N TYR A 110 6.75 4.55 -22.12
CA TYR A 110 7.88 5.48 -22.05
C TYR A 110 8.16 5.98 -20.63
N GLY A 111 7.12 6.24 -19.83
CA GLY A 111 7.28 6.57 -18.41
C GLY A 111 8.02 5.48 -17.63
N ILE A 112 7.79 4.21 -17.95
CA ILE A 112 8.54 3.08 -17.39
C ILE A 112 9.97 3.04 -17.93
N VAL A 113 10.17 3.22 -19.24
CA VAL A 113 11.52 3.20 -19.85
C VAL A 113 12.44 4.26 -19.25
N GLN A 114 11.92 5.43 -18.87
CA GLN A 114 12.70 6.46 -18.17
C GLN A 114 13.28 5.99 -16.82
N LEU A 115 12.67 4.97 -16.19
CA LEU A 115 13.21 4.38 -14.96
C LEU A 115 14.46 3.54 -15.22
N LYS A 116 14.76 3.15 -16.47
CA LYS A 116 15.90 2.30 -16.80
C LYS A 116 17.22 2.89 -16.30
N ASP A 117 17.39 4.20 -16.48
CA ASP A 117 18.64 4.88 -16.15
C ASP A 117 18.73 5.29 -14.67
N ARG A 118 17.58 5.44 -13.98
CA ARG A 118 17.51 5.95 -12.60
C ARG A 118 17.28 4.86 -11.56
N GLU A 119 16.43 3.89 -11.87
CA GLU A 119 15.94 2.87 -10.94
C GLU A 119 15.82 1.51 -11.67
N TYR A 120 16.95 0.96 -12.17
CA TYR A 120 16.98 -0.24 -13.01
C TYR A 120 16.21 -1.45 -12.45
N ASN A 121 16.34 -1.72 -11.14
CA ASN A 121 15.60 -2.82 -10.49
C ASN A 121 14.08 -2.61 -10.54
N GLU A 122 13.62 -1.38 -10.35
CA GLU A 122 12.21 -1.02 -10.46
C GLU A 122 11.73 -1.12 -11.92
N TYR A 123 12.52 -0.59 -12.85
CA TYR A 123 12.30 -0.71 -14.28
C TYR A 123 12.08 -2.16 -14.72
N LYS A 124 12.97 -3.07 -14.32
CA LYS A 124 12.92 -4.50 -14.69
C LYS A 124 11.57 -5.12 -14.33
N TYR A 125 11.06 -4.87 -13.13
CA TYR A 125 9.78 -5.45 -12.71
C TYR A 125 8.58 -4.72 -13.32
N ARG A 126 8.61 -3.37 -13.36
CA ARG A 126 7.51 -2.57 -13.91
C ARG A 126 7.31 -2.81 -15.41
N LYS A 127 8.39 -2.94 -16.18
CA LYS A 127 8.32 -3.24 -17.62
C LYS A 127 7.64 -4.59 -17.86
N GLN A 128 8.08 -5.64 -17.15
CA GLN A 128 7.48 -6.97 -17.28
C GLN A 128 5.99 -6.97 -16.91
N LYS A 129 5.65 -6.35 -15.77
CA LYS A 129 4.27 -6.21 -15.30
C LYS A 129 3.39 -5.53 -16.36
N TYR A 130 3.86 -4.40 -16.87
CA TYR A 130 3.14 -3.60 -17.85
C TYR A 130 2.91 -4.34 -19.18
N LEU A 131 3.93 -5.04 -19.70
CA LEU A 131 3.78 -5.83 -20.92
C LEU A 131 2.76 -6.96 -20.74
N LEU A 132 2.79 -7.65 -19.60
CA LEU A 132 1.83 -8.71 -19.29
C LEU A 132 0.41 -8.18 -19.12
N GLU A 133 0.24 -7.01 -18.50
CA GLU A 133 -1.06 -6.34 -18.35
C GLU A 133 -1.67 -5.98 -19.71
N LEU A 134 -0.85 -5.43 -20.60
CA LEU A 134 -1.24 -5.10 -21.97
C LEU A 134 -1.75 -6.33 -22.73
N ASP A 135 -1.03 -7.46 -22.64
CA ASP A 135 -1.47 -8.69 -23.32
C ASP A 135 -2.66 -9.35 -22.62
N ASN A 136 -2.77 -9.26 -21.29
CA ASN A 136 -3.88 -9.83 -20.54
C ASN A 136 -5.22 -9.22 -20.97
N GLU A 137 -5.25 -7.91 -21.20
CA GLU A 137 -6.42 -7.22 -21.75
C GLU A 137 -6.75 -7.72 -23.16
N SER A 138 -5.74 -7.88 -24.02
CA SER A 138 -5.92 -8.48 -25.35
C SER A 138 -6.47 -9.90 -25.27
N VAL A 139 -5.93 -10.76 -24.40
CA VAL A 139 -6.36 -12.15 -24.18
C VAL A 139 -7.81 -12.21 -23.74
N LYS A 140 -8.21 -11.40 -22.75
CA LYS A 140 -9.58 -11.38 -22.23
C LYS A 140 -10.61 -10.97 -23.28
N ASN A 141 -10.23 -10.09 -24.20
CA ASN A 141 -11.14 -9.57 -25.23
C ASN A 141 -11.20 -10.42 -26.50
N THR A 142 -10.17 -11.23 -26.79
CA THR A 142 -10.03 -11.88 -28.11
C THR A 142 -9.87 -13.40 -28.06
N ALA A 143 -9.47 -13.98 -26.92
CA ALA A 143 -9.16 -15.40 -26.83
C ALA A 143 -10.39 -16.24 -26.44
N LYS A 144 -10.34 -17.54 -26.78
CA LYS A 144 -11.34 -18.52 -26.32
C LYS A 144 -11.20 -18.75 -24.82
N GLU A 145 -12.31 -19.10 -24.16
CA GLU A 145 -12.38 -19.30 -22.70
C GLU A 145 -11.30 -20.23 -22.14
N LYS A 146 -11.04 -21.37 -22.78
CA LYS A 146 -9.96 -22.30 -22.39
C LYS A 146 -8.57 -21.66 -22.38
N VAL A 147 -8.29 -20.75 -23.31
CA VAL A 147 -7.00 -20.04 -23.39
C VAL A 147 -6.93 -18.96 -22.30
N ILE A 148 -8.05 -18.26 -22.06
CA ILE A 148 -8.16 -17.27 -20.99
C ILE A 148 -7.87 -17.92 -19.63
N GLU A 149 -8.47 -19.08 -19.35
CA GLU A 149 -8.28 -19.79 -18.08
C GLU A 149 -6.81 -20.19 -17.87
N LYS A 150 -6.19 -20.82 -18.89
CA LYS A 150 -4.77 -21.22 -18.83
C LYS A 150 -3.84 -20.03 -18.66
N TYR A 151 -4.07 -18.96 -19.43
CA TYR A 151 -3.28 -17.74 -19.32
C TYR A 151 -3.46 -17.06 -17.96
N ASN A 152 -4.67 -17.03 -17.40
CA ASN A 152 -4.93 -16.44 -16.09
C ASN A 152 -4.12 -17.12 -14.98
N ARG A 153 -3.98 -18.46 -15.01
CA ARG A 153 -3.16 -19.20 -14.03
C ARG A 153 -1.69 -18.75 -14.08
N PHE A 154 -1.12 -18.65 -15.28
CA PHE A 154 0.22 -18.12 -15.49
C PHE A 154 0.33 -16.65 -15.06
N TYR A 155 -0.60 -15.82 -15.52
CA TYR A 155 -0.61 -14.38 -15.31
C TYR A 155 -0.64 -14.04 -13.82
N VAL A 156 -1.55 -14.62 -13.05
CA VAL A 156 -1.67 -14.40 -11.60
C VAL A 156 -0.39 -14.82 -10.88
N SER A 157 0.15 -16.00 -11.20
CA SER A 157 1.40 -16.50 -10.62
C SER A 157 2.60 -15.59 -10.91
N LYS A 158 2.74 -15.14 -12.16
CA LYS A 158 3.83 -14.25 -12.55
C LYS A 158 3.67 -12.85 -11.95
N GLN A 159 2.44 -12.31 -11.93
CA GLN A 159 2.15 -11.04 -11.28
C GLN A 159 2.49 -11.09 -9.79
N ASP A 160 2.11 -12.15 -9.06
CA ASP A 160 2.51 -12.33 -7.65
C ASP A 160 4.02 -12.19 -7.46
N SER A 161 4.82 -12.82 -8.32
CA SER A 161 6.29 -12.71 -8.28
C SER A 161 6.77 -11.29 -8.56
N LEU A 162 6.19 -10.60 -9.56
CA LEU A 162 6.57 -9.24 -9.93
C LEU A 162 6.24 -8.23 -8.83
N TYR A 163 5.04 -8.28 -8.25
CA TYR A 163 4.67 -7.40 -7.13
C TYR A 163 5.55 -7.67 -5.90
N LYS A 164 5.86 -8.93 -5.59
CA LYS A 164 6.84 -9.30 -4.55
C LYS A 164 8.21 -8.69 -4.82
N GLY A 165 8.68 -8.71 -6.07
CA GLY A 165 9.94 -8.08 -6.48
C GLY A 165 9.94 -6.55 -6.30
N ILE A 166 8.86 -5.88 -6.72
CA ILE A 166 8.69 -4.42 -6.59
C ILE A 166 8.68 -4.02 -5.11
N LEU A 167 7.88 -4.68 -4.28
CA LEU A 167 7.78 -4.40 -2.84
C LEU A 167 9.12 -4.67 -2.13
N LYS A 168 9.83 -5.75 -2.51
CA LYS A 168 11.17 -6.03 -1.97
C LYS A 168 12.16 -4.92 -2.31
N ASN A 169 12.14 -4.43 -3.55
CA ASN A 169 12.99 -3.30 -3.96
C ASN A 169 12.69 -2.03 -3.14
N TYR A 170 11.42 -1.72 -2.88
CA TYR A 170 11.08 -0.59 -2.00
C TYR A 170 11.45 -0.80 -0.55
N SER A 171 11.29 -2.02 -0.04
CA SER A 171 11.72 -2.39 1.31
C SER A 171 13.21 -2.19 1.52
N ILE A 172 14.03 -2.60 0.54
CA ILE A 172 15.49 -2.39 0.54
C ILE A 172 15.80 -0.88 0.53
N LYS A 173 15.21 -0.12 -0.39
CA LYS A 173 15.41 1.34 -0.45
C LYS A 173 15.02 2.05 0.84
N LEU A 174 13.93 1.60 1.49
CA LEU A 174 13.52 2.18 2.76
C LEU A 174 14.55 1.90 3.86
N ALA A 175 15.11 0.68 3.91
CA ALA A 175 16.18 0.33 4.85
C ALA A 175 17.48 1.11 4.58
N ASP A 176 17.87 1.28 3.31
CA ASP A 176 19.08 2.02 2.91
C ASP A 176 18.95 3.52 3.14
N SER A 177 17.72 4.06 3.11
CA SER A 177 17.43 5.48 3.35
C SER A 177 17.53 5.91 4.82
N THR A 178 18.08 5.08 5.70
CA THR A 178 18.25 5.34 7.14
C THR A 178 19.00 6.65 7.44
N ASN A 179 19.83 7.14 6.51
CA ASN A 179 20.60 8.39 6.62
C ASN A 179 20.12 9.58 5.75
N ILE A 180 19.00 9.46 5.02
CA ILE A 180 18.52 10.48 4.08
C ILE A 180 17.28 11.21 4.65
N TYR A 181 17.17 12.52 4.39
CA TYR A 181 16.07 13.41 4.80
C TYR A 181 14.67 12.76 4.74
N ASP A 182 13.81 13.04 5.73
CA ASP A 182 12.47 12.44 5.93
C ASP A 182 11.58 12.46 4.66
N SER A 183 11.77 13.47 3.79
CA SER A 183 11.01 13.66 2.55
C SER A 183 11.28 12.60 1.46
N SER A 184 12.47 11.98 1.42
CA SER A 184 12.73 10.92 0.45
C SER A 184 12.02 9.61 0.81
N LYS A 185 11.79 9.37 2.11
CA LYS A 185 11.05 8.21 2.62
C LYS A 185 9.57 8.31 2.31
N ASP A 186 9.00 9.52 2.36
CA ASP A 186 7.60 9.77 2.02
C ASP A 186 7.24 9.25 0.61
N TRP A 187 8.12 9.47 -0.38
CA TRP A 187 7.91 8.94 -1.73
C TRP A 187 7.96 7.41 -1.79
N ILE A 188 8.80 6.77 -0.99
CA ILE A 188 8.89 5.30 -0.91
C ILE A 188 7.60 4.74 -0.29
N TYR A 189 7.09 5.33 0.80
CA TYR A 189 5.80 4.93 1.39
C TYR A 189 4.67 5.04 0.36
N VAL A 190 4.59 6.15 -0.37
CA VAL A 190 3.60 6.34 -1.43
C VAL A 190 3.73 5.25 -2.51
N LYS A 191 4.96 4.91 -2.94
CA LYS A 191 5.19 3.83 -3.90
C LYS A 191 4.76 2.46 -3.36
N ILE A 192 5.00 2.16 -2.09
CA ILE A 192 4.55 0.92 -1.42
C ILE A 192 3.02 0.85 -1.41
N PHE A 193 2.34 1.86 -0.87
CA PHE A 193 0.88 1.87 -0.78
C PHE A 193 0.21 1.80 -2.14
N ASN A 194 0.72 2.52 -3.14
CA ASN A 194 0.21 2.45 -4.51
C ASN A 194 0.36 1.05 -5.10
N THR A 195 1.49 0.37 -4.83
CA THR A 195 1.75 -0.98 -5.33
C THR A 195 0.82 -2.00 -4.65
N LEU A 196 0.59 -1.86 -3.35
CA LEU A 196 -0.39 -2.69 -2.63
C LEU A 196 -1.81 -2.45 -3.15
N GLU A 197 -2.22 -1.19 -3.33
CA GLU A 197 -3.54 -0.83 -3.84
C GLU A 197 -3.77 -1.37 -5.25
N ASP A 198 -2.79 -1.22 -6.14
CA ASP A 198 -2.83 -1.74 -7.51
C ASP A 198 -2.97 -3.26 -7.54
N TYR A 199 -2.26 -3.96 -6.65
CA TYR A 199 -2.40 -5.40 -6.48
C TYR A 199 -3.81 -5.81 -6.01
N MET A 200 -4.37 -5.09 -5.01
CA MET A 200 -5.71 -5.36 -4.51
C MET A 200 -6.79 -5.13 -5.58
N LYS A 201 -6.57 -4.18 -6.49
CA LYS A 201 -7.52 -3.90 -7.58
C LYS A 201 -7.46 -4.93 -8.70
N ASN A 202 -6.26 -5.34 -9.09
CA ASN A 202 -6.08 -6.01 -10.38
C ASN A 202 -5.76 -7.51 -10.27
N ILE A 203 -5.15 -7.95 -9.16
CA ILE A 203 -4.62 -9.32 -9.04
C ILE A 203 -5.35 -10.11 -7.96
N LEU A 204 -5.53 -9.53 -6.77
CA LEU A 204 -6.20 -10.24 -5.67
C LEU A 204 -7.60 -10.76 -6.04
N PRO A 205 -8.47 -10.00 -6.75
CA PRO A 205 -9.81 -10.47 -7.11
C PRO A 205 -9.79 -11.72 -7.99
N LEU A 206 -8.72 -11.92 -8.77
CA LEU A 206 -8.58 -13.08 -9.65
C LEU A 206 -8.27 -14.38 -8.90
N LYS A 207 -7.97 -14.31 -7.61
CA LYS A 207 -7.64 -15.48 -6.78
C LYS A 207 -8.25 -15.48 -5.38
N ILE A 208 -9.04 -14.46 -5.02
CA ILE A 208 -9.62 -14.32 -3.67
C ILE A 208 -10.56 -15.49 -3.31
N SER A 209 -11.17 -16.14 -4.31
CA SER A 209 -12.00 -17.33 -4.13
C SER A 209 -11.22 -18.59 -3.70
N ASN A 210 -9.89 -18.54 -3.64
CA ASN A 210 -9.08 -19.65 -3.16
C ASN A 210 -9.25 -19.81 -1.63
N PRO A 211 -9.63 -21.01 -1.13
CA PRO A 211 -9.78 -21.25 0.31
C PRO A 211 -8.55 -20.86 1.14
N LYS A 212 -7.34 -20.94 0.57
CA LYS A 212 -6.10 -20.53 1.24
C LYS A 212 -6.02 -19.04 1.57
N LEU A 213 -6.91 -18.21 1.02
CA LEU A 213 -6.98 -16.76 1.22
C LEU A 213 -8.17 -16.31 2.06
N GLU A 214 -8.89 -17.23 2.71
CA GLU A 214 -10.06 -16.91 3.56
C GLU A 214 -9.74 -15.88 4.66
N SER A 215 -8.54 -15.95 5.24
CA SER A 215 -8.07 -14.98 6.24
C SER A 215 -7.96 -13.55 5.71
N VAL A 216 -7.80 -13.39 4.39
CA VAL A 216 -7.67 -12.09 3.71
C VAL A 216 -9.03 -11.55 3.25
N SER A 217 -10.01 -12.43 3.00
CA SER A 217 -11.32 -12.04 2.44
C SER A 217 -12.04 -10.96 3.25
N LYS A 218 -12.08 -11.09 4.58
CA LYS A 218 -12.75 -10.10 5.46
C LYS A 218 -12.12 -8.72 5.42
N ASP A 219 -10.80 -8.65 5.28
CA ASP A 219 -10.10 -7.36 5.20
C ASP A 219 -10.16 -6.79 3.78
N TYR A 220 -10.21 -7.65 2.76
CA TYR A 220 -10.46 -7.26 1.38
C TYR A 220 -11.86 -6.64 1.20
N GLU A 221 -12.92 -7.21 1.79
CA GLU A 221 -14.27 -6.62 1.78
C GLU A 221 -14.30 -5.22 2.41
N LYS A 222 -13.52 -4.98 3.47
CA LYS A 222 -13.39 -3.64 4.05
C LYS A 222 -12.68 -2.69 3.10
N TYR A 223 -11.63 -3.16 2.42
CA TYR A 223 -10.92 -2.39 1.41
C TYR A 223 -11.84 -1.99 0.24
N GLU A 224 -12.71 -2.88 -0.21
CA GLU A 224 -13.63 -2.60 -1.33
C GLU A 224 -14.55 -1.40 -1.06
N LYS A 225 -14.90 -1.12 0.21
CA LYS A 225 -15.67 0.08 0.59
C LYS A 225 -14.95 1.39 0.25
N PHE A 226 -13.62 1.36 0.13
CA PHE A 226 -12.79 2.51 -0.25
C PHE A 226 -12.48 2.53 -1.76
N SER A 227 -12.97 1.57 -2.54
CA SER A 227 -12.75 1.53 -4.00
C SER A 227 -13.69 2.47 -4.76
N VAL A 228 -14.77 2.94 -4.13
CA VAL A 228 -15.82 3.76 -4.75
C VAL A 228 -15.79 5.18 -4.19
N GLY A 229 -15.83 6.17 -5.10
CA GLY A 229 -15.93 7.58 -4.74
C GLY A 229 -14.60 8.27 -4.46
N LYS A 230 -14.68 9.58 -4.17
CA LYS A 230 -13.51 10.40 -3.84
C LYS A 230 -13.23 10.30 -2.34
N LEU A 231 -12.11 9.67 -2.00
CA LEU A 231 -11.68 9.51 -0.61
C LEU A 231 -11.12 10.82 -0.04
N ASP A 232 -11.50 11.13 1.20
CA ASP A 232 -10.85 12.21 1.95
C ASP A 232 -9.52 11.74 2.58
N THR A 233 -8.82 12.63 3.29
CA THR A 233 -7.52 12.28 3.91
C THR A 233 -7.65 11.18 4.95
N ARG A 234 -8.74 11.15 5.73
CA ARG A 234 -8.98 10.12 6.74
C ARG A 234 -9.21 8.77 6.06
N ASP A 235 -10.06 8.76 5.04
CA ASP A 235 -10.39 7.56 4.27
C ASP A 235 -9.15 6.95 3.63
N ASN A 236 -8.22 7.79 3.13
CA ASN A 236 -6.96 7.30 2.58
C ASN A 236 -6.06 6.66 3.63
N ILE A 237 -6.01 7.20 4.85
CA ILE A 237 -5.23 6.60 5.95
C ILE A 237 -5.86 5.27 6.38
N GLU A 238 -7.19 5.19 6.51
CA GLU A 238 -7.90 3.94 6.85
C GLU A 238 -7.71 2.87 5.78
N LYS A 239 -7.85 3.24 4.50
CA LYS A 239 -7.53 2.36 3.36
C LYS A 239 -6.11 1.83 3.46
N ASN A 240 -5.13 2.70 3.69
CA ASN A 240 -3.73 2.30 3.79
C ASN A 240 -3.44 1.38 4.98
N MET A 241 -4.12 1.57 6.11
CA MET A 241 -4.07 0.66 7.25
C MET A 241 -4.55 -0.75 6.87
N ILE A 242 -5.69 -0.84 6.18
CA ILE A 242 -6.23 -2.13 5.71
C ILE A 242 -5.28 -2.79 4.71
N LEU A 243 -4.68 -2.01 3.79
CA LEU A 243 -3.68 -2.52 2.85
C LEU A 243 -2.47 -3.12 3.58
N LEU A 244 -2.00 -2.53 4.69
CA LEU A 244 -0.92 -3.11 5.49
C LEU A 244 -1.36 -4.42 6.14
N GLY A 245 -2.56 -4.47 6.72
CA GLY A 245 -3.11 -5.69 7.31
C GLY A 245 -3.12 -6.85 6.31
N ILE A 246 -3.63 -6.62 5.09
CA ILE A 246 -3.63 -7.61 4.02
C ILE A 246 -2.19 -7.97 3.61
N SER A 247 -1.30 -6.97 3.48
CA SER A 247 0.09 -7.19 3.08
C SER A 247 0.87 -8.10 4.03
N ARG A 248 0.52 -8.10 5.33
CA ARG A 248 1.14 -9.00 6.31
C ARG A 248 0.81 -10.47 6.10
N ASN A 249 -0.25 -10.79 5.37
CA ASN A 249 -0.56 -12.16 4.97
C ASN A 249 0.06 -12.52 3.61
N LEU A 250 0.08 -11.58 2.66
CA LEU A 250 0.45 -11.87 1.27
C LEU A 250 1.93 -11.64 0.93
N PHE A 251 2.60 -10.71 1.63
CA PHE A 251 3.90 -10.17 1.24
C PHE A 251 4.92 -10.21 2.39
N THR A 252 4.83 -11.17 3.32
CA THR A 252 5.69 -11.26 4.52
C THR A 252 7.18 -11.10 4.25
N HIS A 253 7.70 -11.71 3.18
CA HIS A 253 9.11 -11.67 2.80
C HIS A 253 9.50 -10.45 1.94
N SER A 254 8.54 -9.88 1.22
CA SER A 254 8.75 -8.75 0.31
C SER A 254 8.51 -7.40 0.98
N LEU A 255 7.70 -7.39 2.04
CA LEU A 255 7.46 -6.28 2.95
C LEU A 255 7.72 -6.80 4.38
N PRO A 256 9.00 -6.91 4.78
CA PRO A 256 9.41 -7.45 6.08
C PRO A 256 8.78 -6.67 7.24
N LEU A 257 8.70 -7.31 8.42
CA LEU A 257 8.06 -6.74 9.60
C LEU A 257 8.59 -5.33 9.94
N VAL A 258 9.91 -5.13 9.87
CA VAL A 258 10.56 -3.83 10.12
C VAL A 258 10.07 -2.74 9.15
N VAL A 259 9.83 -3.07 7.89
CA VAL A 259 9.31 -2.12 6.90
C VAL A 259 7.81 -1.88 7.13
N ALA A 260 7.05 -2.92 7.48
CA ALA A 260 5.66 -2.75 7.86
C ALA A 260 5.51 -1.83 9.08
N GLU A 261 6.35 -2.00 10.11
CA GLU A 261 6.39 -1.11 11.30
C GLU A 261 6.62 0.35 10.89
N GLN A 262 7.58 0.61 10.00
CA GLN A 262 7.83 1.96 9.47
C GLN A 262 6.60 2.54 8.74
N CYS A 263 5.92 1.73 7.92
CA CYS A 263 4.68 2.15 7.26
C CYS A 263 3.57 2.48 8.29
N TYR A 264 3.40 1.68 9.34
CA TYR A 264 2.45 1.97 10.41
C TYR A 264 2.80 3.24 11.18
N MET A 265 4.08 3.45 11.48
CA MET A 265 4.55 4.68 12.15
C MET A 265 4.30 5.92 11.29
N LYS A 266 4.45 5.82 9.97
CA LYS A 266 4.07 6.87 9.03
C LYS A 266 2.56 7.14 9.07
N LEU A 267 1.71 6.11 9.01
CA LEU A 267 0.26 6.29 9.11
C LEU A 267 -0.18 6.89 10.46
N LEU A 268 0.45 6.49 11.56
CA LEU A 268 0.23 7.08 12.88
C LEU A 268 0.61 8.56 12.90
N LYS A 269 1.76 8.94 12.33
CA LYS A 269 2.17 10.35 12.18
C LYS A 269 1.12 11.15 11.41
N ASP A 270 0.67 10.65 10.25
CA ASP A 270 -0.33 11.32 9.41
C ASP A 270 -1.69 11.44 10.12
N ALA A 271 -2.13 10.39 10.82
CA ALA A 271 -3.36 10.38 11.60
C ALA A 271 -3.33 11.38 12.77
N ARG A 272 -2.20 11.44 13.50
CA ARG A 272 -1.99 12.39 14.60
C ARG A 272 -2.01 13.84 14.11
N CYS A 273 -1.35 14.12 12.99
CA CYS A 273 -1.39 15.44 12.35
C CYS A 273 -2.82 15.81 11.93
N LEU A 274 -3.57 14.86 11.35
CA LEU A 274 -4.95 15.08 10.97
C LEU A 274 -5.84 15.48 12.17
N VAL A 275 -5.69 14.83 13.32
CA VAL A 275 -6.42 15.20 14.55
C VAL A 275 -6.06 16.62 14.99
N GLN A 276 -4.77 16.95 14.98
CA GLN A 276 -4.25 18.25 15.39
C GLN A 276 -4.75 19.40 14.49
N ASP A 277 -4.82 19.18 13.18
CA ASP A 277 -5.16 20.21 12.20
C ASP A 277 -6.67 20.36 11.99
N THR A 278 -7.45 19.32 12.30
CA THR A 278 -8.91 19.35 12.14
C THR A 278 -9.55 20.31 13.14
N LYS A 279 -10.18 21.38 12.64
CA LYS A 279 -10.86 22.38 13.48
C LYS A 279 -12.27 21.96 13.94
N ILE A 280 -12.98 21.21 13.10
CA ILE A 280 -14.38 20.78 13.34
C ILE A 280 -14.40 19.63 14.34
N ALA A 281 -15.10 19.80 15.47
CA ALA A 281 -15.11 18.83 16.57
C ALA A 281 -15.53 17.42 16.14
N ALA A 282 -16.64 17.27 15.41
CA ALA A 282 -17.12 15.97 14.93
C ALA A 282 -16.12 15.27 13.98
N LYS A 283 -15.46 16.02 13.09
CA LYS A 283 -14.42 15.45 12.20
C LYS A 283 -13.16 15.09 12.98
N ARG A 284 -12.78 15.90 13.98
CA ARG A 284 -11.64 15.63 14.85
C ARG A 284 -11.86 14.35 15.65
N GLU A 285 -13.07 14.14 16.17
CA GLU A 285 -13.42 12.92 16.89
C GLU A 285 -13.27 11.68 16.00
N LYS A 286 -13.75 11.73 14.74
CA LYS A 286 -13.55 10.64 13.77
C LYS A 286 -12.08 10.37 13.47
N ALA A 287 -11.28 11.42 13.23
CA ALA A 287 -9.84 11.27 13.03
C ALA A 287 -9.13 10.71 14.28
N TYR A 288 -9.63 11.05 15.46
CA TYR A 288 -9.13 10.54 16.73
C TYR A 288 -9.45 9.06 16.92
N THR A 289 -10.67 8.63 16.61
CA THR A 289 -11.02 7.19 16.57
C THR A 289 -10.12 6.43 15.60
N MET A 290 -9.79 7.00 14.44
CA MET A 290 -8.83 6.40 13.50
C MET A 290 -7.43 6.25 14.11
N VAL A 291 -6.94 7.23 14.89
CA VAL A 291 -5.67 7.10 15.63
C VAL A 291 -5.73 5.93 16.61
N LEU A 292 -6.82 5.79 17.37
CA LEU A 292 -6.98 4.66 18.30
C LEU A 292 -6.98 3.31 17.57
N ASN A 293 -7.68 3.22 16.43
CA ASN A 293 -7.69 2.02 15.60
C ASN A 293 -6.29 1.68 15.05
N LEU A 294 -5.53 2.69 14.61
CA LEU A 294 -4.14 2.50 14.17
C LEU A 294 -3.22 2.04 15.31
N ILE A 295 -3.40 2.59 16.52
CA ILE A 295 -2.66 2.16 17.72
C ILE A 295 -2.98 0.70 18.03
N GLU A 296 -4.25 0.30 17.96
CA GLU A 296 -4.67 -1.08 18.16
C GLU A 296 -4.07 -2.02 17.11
N ASP A 297 -4.22 -1.69 15.83
CA ASP A 297 -3.71 -2.50 14.72
C ASP A 297 -2.18 -2.66 14.80
N TYR A 298 -1.47 -1.55 15.05
CA TYR A 298 -0.02 -1.55 15.20
C TYR A 298 0.46 -2.36 16.41
N ASN A 299 -0.07 -2.12 17.61
CA ASN A 299 0.46 -2.79 18.80
C ASN A 299 -0.08 -4.22 18.94
N ILE A 300 -1.35 -4.45 18.64
CA ILE A 300 -2.02 -5.72 18.91
C ILE A 300 -1.94 -6.67 17.73
N ARG A 301 -2.11 -6.21 16.48
CA ARG A 301 -2.04 -7.12 15.33
C ARG A 301 -0.63 -7.28 14.77
N LEU A 302 0.16 -6.21 14.75
CA LEU A 302 1.52 -6.26 14.22
C LEU A 302 2.55 -6.61 15.28
N LEU A 303 2.76 -5.75 16.28
CA LEU A 303 3.86 -5.91 17.26
C LEU A 303 3.72 -7.15 18.15
N SER A 304 2.51 -7.66 18.38
CA SER A 304 2.33 -8.92 19.13
C SER A 304 2.98 -10.12 18.44
N THR A 305 3.16 -10.05 17.11
CA THR A 305 3.83 -11.08 16.30
C THR A 305 5.35 -10.88 16.24
N LYS A 306 5.88 -9.78 16.82
CA LYS A 306 7.29 -9.42 16.77
C LYS A 306 8.12 -10.27 17.71
N VAL A 307 8.94 -11.16 17.14
CA VAL A 307 9.84 -12.04 17.87
C VAL A 307 11.15 -11.33 18.23
N TYR A 308 11.74 -10.61 17.27
CA TYR A 308 13.04 -9.95 17.43
C TYR A 308 12.91 -8.46 17.72
N TRP A 309 13.68 -7.98 18.69
CA TRP A 309 13.70 -6.58 19.12
C TRP A 309 15.15 -6.13 19.21
N ASP A 310 15.51 -5.07 18.47
CA ASP A 310 16.85 -4.48 18.52
C ASP A 310 17.14 -3.85 19.89
N ASN A 311 16.12 -3.25 20.50
CA ASN A 311 16.22 -2.54 21.78
C ASN A 311 15.44 -3.28 22.88
N SER A 312 16.16 -3.76 23.91
CA SER A 312 15.54 -4.46 25.05
C SER A 312 14.55 -3.58 25.82
N LYS A 313 14.77 -2.26 25.87
CA LYS A 313 13.85 -1.34 26.56
C LYS A 313 12.50 -1.25 25.85
N GLU A 314 12.51 -1.11 24.52
CA GLU A 314 11.28 -1.09 23.72
C GLU A 314 10.50 -2.40 23.85
N ARG A 315 11.21 -3.54 23.91
CA ARG A 315 10.61 -4.85 24.16
C ARG A 315 9.91 -4.90 25.52
N GLU A 316 10.56 -4.43 26.58
CA GLU A 316 9.99 -4.40 27.92
C GLU A 316 8.79 -3.43 28.03
N GLU A 317 8.89 -2.26 27.41
CA GLU A 317 7.78 -1.31 27.33
C GLU A 317 6.57 -1.91 26.62
N PHE A 318 6.79 -2.59 25.50
CA PHE A 318 5.74 -3.29 24.78
C PHE A 318 5.13 -4.43 25.61
N LYS A 319 5.95 -5.24 26.29
CA LYS A 319 5.45 -6.32 27.17
C LYS A 319 4.52 -5.77 28.26
N LYS A 320 4.94 -4.70 28.94
CA LYS A 320 4.11 -4.03 29.97
C LYS A 320 2.79 -3.53 29.39
N PHE A 321 2.83 -2.89 28.22
CA PHE A 321 1.64 -2.43 27.51
C PHE A 321 0.71 -3.60 27.15
N TYR A 322 1.26 -4.67 26.57
CA TYR A 322 0.49 -5.80 26.09
C TYR A 322 -0.15 -6.60 27.23
N GLU A 323 0.53 -6.72 28.37
CA GLU A 323 -0.03 -7.33 29.57
C GLU A 323 -1.20 -6.51 30.15
N GLN A 324 -1.04 -5.19 30.24
CA GLN A 324 -2.13 -4.28 30.63
C GLN A 324 -3.33 -4.39 29.67
N TYR A 325 -3.06 -4.43 28.36
CA TYR A 325 -4.11 -4.61 27.35
C TYR A 325 -4.85 -5.94 27.55
N LYS A 326 -4.14 -7.05 27.78
CA LYS A 326 -4.76 -8.36 28.04
C LYS A 326 -5.66 -8.38 29.27
N GLN A 327 -5.29 -7.65 30.32
CA GLN A 327 -6.14 -7.51 31.51
C GLN A 327 -7.42 -6.74 31.19
N ILE A 328 -7.31 -5.67 30.40
CA ILE A 328 -8.46 -4.87 29.95
C ILE A 328 -9.35 -5.69 28.99
N GLU A 329 -8.76 -6.50 28.11
CA GLU A 329 -9.48 -7.33 27.14
C GLU A 329 -10.48 -8.30 27.79
N LYS A 330 -10.18 -8.79 29.01
CA LYS A 330 -11.12 -9.61 29.81
C LYS A 330 -12.43 -8.89 30.14
N LEU A 331 -12.43 -7.55 30.18
CA LEU A 331 -13.63 -6.75 30.42
C LEU A 331 -14.58 -6.71 29.22
N LYS A 332 -14.13 -7.12 28.02
CA LYS A 332 -14.92 -7.03 26.78
C LYS A 332 -16.26 -7.78 26.87
N GLU A 333 -16.29 -8.89 27.59
CA GLU A 333 -17.49 -9.72 27.78
C GLU A 333 -18.28 -9.35 29.05
N VAL A 334 -17.62 -8.74 30.04
CA VAL A 334 -18.22 -8.41 31.34
C VAL A 334 -18.83 -7.00 31.35
N ASP A 335 -18.09 -6.02 30.84
CA ASP A 335 -18.48 -4.61 30.79
C ASP A 335 -17.83 -3.94 29.59
N PHE A 336 -18.54 -3.93 28.46
CA PHE A 336 -18.06 -3.37 27.21
C PHE A 336 -17.77 -1.86 27.31
N ILE A 337 -18.55 -1.11 28.10
CA ILE A 337 -18.37 0.34 28.25
C ILE A 337 -17.07 0.63 28.99
N LYS A 338 -16.83 -0.10 30.08
CA LYS A 338 -15.58 -0.01 30.83
C LYS A 338 -14.39 -0.49 30.01
N TYR A 339 -14.54 -1.56 29.23
CA TYR A 339 -13.52 -2.02 28.28
C TYR A 339 -13.10 -0.92 27.30
N VAL A 340 -14.07 -0.28 26.63
CA VAL A 340 -13.77 0.80 25.67
C VAL A 340 -13.05 1.96 26.36
N LYS A 341 -13.53 2.38 27.53
CA LYS A 341 -12.94 3.46 28.32
C LYS A 341 -11.49 3.16 28.74
N GLU A 342 -11.25 2.00 29.38
CA GLU A 342 -9.91 1.62 29.86
C GLU A 342 -8.93 1.39 28.71
N LYS A 343 -9.39 0.80 27.60
CA LYS A 343 -8.59 0.62 26.38
C LYS A 343 -8.13 1.98 25.83
N GLU A 344 -9.05 2.92 25.71
CA GLU A 344 -8.75 4.26 25.24
C GLU A 344 -7.76 4.99 26.16
N ILE A 345 -7.95 4.90 27.48
CA ILE A 345 -7.02 5.49 28.46
C ILE A 345 -5.62 4.90 28.33
N LEU A 346 -5.49 3.57 28.19
CA LEU A 346 -4.20 2.89 28.00
C LEU A 346 -3.51 3.37 26.72
N PHE A 347 -4.25 3.46 25.61
CA PHE A 347 -3.73 3.87 24.31
C PHE A 347 -3.23 5.31 24.35
N ILE A 348 -4.05 6.26 24.83
CA ILE A 348 -3.67 7.67 24.94
C ILE A 348 -2.45 7.85 25.85
N LYS A 349 -2.44 7.21 27.03
CA LYS A 349 -1.32 7.34 27.98
C LYS A 349 0.00 6.85 27.37
N THR A 350 -0.06 5.75 26.63
CA THR A 350 1.10 5.17 25.97
C THR A 350 1.57 6.06 24.81
N ASP A 351 0.63 6.53 23.99
CA ASP A 351 0.92 7.43 22.87
C ASP A 351 1.51 8.76 23.35
N LEU A 352 0.95 9.34 24.41
CA LEU A 352 1.45 10.56 25.06
C LEU A 352 2.92 10.47 25.49
N LYS A 353 3.38 9.29 25.95
CA LYS A 353 4.79 9.10 26.33
C LYS A 353 5.69 9.14 25.09
N LYS A 354 5.24 8.52 23.99
CA LYS A 354 6.00 8.46 22.73
C LYS A 354 6.10 9.85 22.06
N ILE A 355 4.99 10.57 21.94
CA ILE A 355 4.94 11.83 21.20
C ILE A 355 5.59 13.03 21.91
N ARG A 356 5.85 12.94 23.23
CA ARG A 356 6.53 14.02 23.97
C ARG A 356 8.00 14.20 23.58
N ASN A 357 8.63 13.13 23.11
CA ASN A 357 10.04 13.11 22.74
C ASN A 357 10.23 13.08 21.22
N ASP A 358 9.15 13.27 20.45
CA ASP A 358 9.19 13.27 18.99
C ASP A 358 9.70 14.63 18.46
N LYS A 359 10.32 14.61 17.29
CA LYS A 359 10.75 15.83 16.57
C LYS A 359 9.56 16.62 16.03
N THR A 360 8.44 15.94 15.80
CA THR A 360 7.21 16.56 15.26
C THR A 360 6.43 17.28 16.36
N ASP A 361 5.95 18.50 16.10
CA ASP A 361 5.12 19.23 17.06
C ASP A 361 3.71 18.63 17.16
N TYR A 362 3.42 18.01 18.30
CA TYR A 362 2.10 17.48 18.65
C TYR A 362 1.41 18.26 19.78
N SER A 363 1.76 19.52 20.00
CA SER A 363 1.27 20.32 21.14
C SER A 363 -0.26 20.37 21.24
N ARG A 364 -0.97 20.49 20.11
CA ARG A 364 -2.44 20.52 20.10
C ARG A 364 -3.04 19.15 20.34
N LEU A 365 -2.45 18.09 19.80
CA LEU A 365 -2.85 16.71 20.06
C LEU A 365 -2.65 16.36 21.54
N ILE A 366 -1.50 16.69 22.12
CA ILE A 366 -1.20 16.48 23.54
C ILE A 366 -2.25 17.18 24.42
N LYS A 367 -2.62 18.42 24.07
CA LYS A 367 -3.68 19.15 24.78
C LYS A 367 -5.04 18.45 24.66
N TYR A 368 -5.36 17.92 23.48
CA TYR A 368 -6.60 17.17 23.25
C TYR A 368 -6.63 15.85 24.04
N TYR A 369 -5.56 15.07 24.02
CA TYR A 369 -5.40 13.87 24.84
C TYR A 369 -5.52 14.14 26.34
N LYS A 370 -4.87 15.21 26.86
CA LYS A 370 -5.00 15.59 28.26
C LYS A 370 -6.45 15.93 28.64
N ARG A 371 -7.21 16.58 27.76
CA ARG A 371 -8.64 16.86 27.99
C ARG A 371 -9.45 15.57 28.08
N LYS A 372 -9.27 14.63 27.15
CA LYS A 372 -9.93 13.30 27.20
C LYS A 372 -9.62 12.57 28.51
N LEU A 373 -8.38 12.61 28.98
CA LEU A 373 -7.98 12.01 30.26
C LEU A 373 -8.63 12.72 31.47
N VAL A 374 -8.88 14.03 31.40
CA VAL A 374 -9.66 14.76 32.42
C VAL A 374 -11.12 14.32 32.38
N ASP A 375 -11.73 14.24 31.19
CA ASP A 375 -13.12 13.81 31.00
C ASP A 375 -13.36 12.39 31.53
N TYR A 376 -12.37 11.51 31.41
CA TYR A 376 -12.43 10.16 31.98
C TYR A 376 -12.17 10.08 33.49
N GLY A 377 -11.80 11.19 34.14
CA GLY A 377 -11.52 11.26 35.58
C GLY A 377 -10.14 10.77 35.99
N VAL A 378 -9.24 10.50 35.03
CA VAL A 378 -7.89 9.94 35.30
C VAL A 378 -6.80 11.02 35.37
N MET A 379 -7.14 12.28 35.10
CA MET A 379 -6.26 13.45 35.24
C MET A 379 -7.05 14.61 35.86
N LYS A 380 -6.43 15.38 36.77
CA LYS A 380 -7.07 16.56 37.36
C LYS A 380 -6.78 17.80 36.50
N GLU A 381 -7.81 18.61 36.24
CA GLU A 381 -7.61 19.94 35.66
C GLU A 381 -7.06 20.88 36.74
N ILE A 382 -5.82 21.33 36.60
CA ILE A 382 -5.31 22.43 37.41
C ILE A 382 -5.87 23.71 36.81
N ARG A 383 -7.02 24.16 37.33
CA ARG A 383 -7.48 25.52 37.07
C ARG A 383 -6.40 26.44 37.61
N LYS A 384 -5.86 27.33 36.76
CA LYS A 384 -5.02 28.43 37.25
C LYS A 384 -5.81 29.06 38.38
N ALA A 385 -5.25 29.05 39.59
CA ALA A 385 -5.79 29.86 40.67
C ALA A 385 -5.99 31.25 40.06
N LYS A 386 -7.22 31.78 40.12
CA LYS A 386 -7.39 33.23 40.00
C LYS A 386 -6.35 33.76 40.98
N LYS A 387 -5.33 34.49 40.50
CA LYS A 387 -4.62 35.40 41.39
C LYS A 387 -5.74 36.30 41.90
N GLN A 388 -6.30 35.98 43.06
CA GLN A 388 -6.93 37.01 43.84
C GLN A 388 -5.80 38.02 44.01
N ASN A 389 -5.95 39.20 43.43
CA ASN A 389 -5.17 40.36 43.78
C ASN A 389 -5.52 40.70 45.23
N VAL A 390 -5.17 39.82 46.18
CA VAL A 390 -5.10 40.21 47.57
C VAL A 390 -3.79 40.96 47.65
N LYS A 391 -3.90 42.29 47.72
CA LYS A 391 -2.80 43.15 48.16
C LYS A 391 -2.42 42.71 49.58
N TYR A 392 -1.52 41.76 49.70
CA TYR A 392 -0.74 41.64 50.93
C TYR A 392 0.44 42.59 50.80
N PHE A 393 0.35 43.70 51.54
CA PHE A 393 1.43 44.64 51.84
C PHE A 393 2.33 45.05 50.65
N GLY A 394 1.80 45.91 49.79
CA GLY A 394 2.55 47.06 49.26
C GLY A 394 3.83 46.87 48.43
N LYS A 395 4.24 45.66 48.02
CA LYS A 395 5.42 45.49 47.14
C LYS A 395 5.09 44.75 45.84
N ARG A 396 5.26 45.46 44.72
CA ARG A 396 5.26 44.89 43.36
C ARG A 396 6.45 43.95 43.21
N ILE A 397 6.19 42.65 43.07
CA ILE A 397 7.19 41.71 42.56
C ILE A 397 7.17 41.82 41.02
N LYS A 398 8.28 42.24 40.43
CA LYS A 398 8.48 42.30 38.98
C LYS A 398 8.33 40.90 38.39
N GLU A 399 7.50 40.78 37.37
CA GLU A 399 7.32 39.55 36.59
C GLU A 399 8.59 39.28 35.76
N GLN A 400 9.29 38.18 36.03
CA GLN A 400 10.14 37.53 35.02
C GLN A 400 9.25 36.61 34.18
N LYS A 401 9.07 36.97 32.91
CA LYS A 401 8.57 36.04 31.89
C LYS A 401 9.67 35.00 31.66
N ILE A 402 9.39 33.75 31.97
CA ILE A 402 10.21 32.63 31.48
C ILE A 402 9.63 32.20 30.14
N ALA A 403 10.51 32.18 29.14
CA ALA A 403 10.29 31.79 27.75
C ALA A 403 9.95 30.30 27.60
#